data_AF-A0A3P1WT36-F1
#
_entry.id   AF-A0A3P1WT36-F1
#
_cell.length_a   1.000
_cell.length_b   1.000
_cell.length_c   1.000
_cell.angle_alpha   90.00
_cell.angle_beta   90.00
_cell.angle_gamma   90.00
#
_symmetry.space_group_name_H-M   'P 1'
#
loop_
_entity.id
_entity.type
_entity.pdbx_description
1 polymer ?
#
loop_
_entity_poly.entity_id
_entity_poly.type
_entity_poly.pdbx_seq_one_letter_code
_entity_poly.pdbx_strand_id
1 'polypeptide(L)' 'MSAKVWVLGDAVVDLLPESDGRLLPCPGGAPANVAVGIARLGGTSGFIGRVGDDP' A
#
# COMPACT_ATOMS: atom_id res chain seq x y z
N MET A 1 -13.87 -7.80 -20.76
CA MET A 1 -13.61 -8.09 -19.33
C MET A 1 -12.33 -7.36 -18.94
N SER A 2 -12.33 -6.64 -17.81
CA SER A 2 -11.09 -6.10 -17.25
C SER A 2 -10.33 -7.23 -16.56
N ALA A 3 -9.04 -7.40 -16.86
CA ALA A 3 -8.20 -8.40 -16.19
C ALA A 3 -7.88 -7.95 -14.76
N LYS A 4 -7.86 -8.91 -13.82
CA LYS A 4 -7.44 -8.62 -12.44
C LYS A 4 -5.92 -8.60 -12.35
N VAL A 5 -5.37 -7.54 -11.76
CA VAL A 5 -3.93 -7.40 -11.50
C VAL A 5 -3.63 -7.88 -10.09
N TRP A 6 -2.81 -8.93 -9.97
CA TRP A 6 -2.29 -9.39 -8.68
C TRP A 6 -0.95 -8.74 -8.40
N VAL A 7 -0.81 -8.21 -7.18
CA VAL A 7 0.39 -7.49 -6.75
C VAL A 7 0.96 -8.20 -5.52
N LEU A 8 2.25 -8.50 -5.56
CA LEU A 8 2.94 -9.30 -4.55
C LEU A 8 4.10 -8.50 -3.96
N GLY A 9 4.27 -8.59 -2.64
CA GLY A 9 5.43 -8.05 -1.94
C GLY A 9 5.07 -7.45 -0.60
N ASP A 10 5.63 -6.29 -0.31
CA ASP A 10 5.52 -5.58 0.96
C ASP A 10 4.35 -4.59 1.01
N ALA A 11 3.81 -4.44 2.21
CA ALA A 11 2.97 -3.33 2.62
C ALA A 11 3.59 -2.81 3.92
N VAL A 12 3.94 -1.52 3.95
CA VAL A 12 4.68 -0.91 5.07
C VAL A 12 3.94 0.31 5.60
N VAL A 13 4.37 0.78 6.78
CA VAL A 13 4.01 2.10 7.28
C VAL A 13 5.21 3.02 7.07
N ASP A 14 5.06 3.98 6.17
CA ASP A 14 6.04 5.03 5.95
C ASP A 14 5.85 6.11 7.04
N LEU A 15 6.87 6.30 7.88
CA LEU A 15 6.88 7.38 8.87
C LEU A 15 7.48 8.64 8.26
N LEU A 16 6.63 9.55 7.81
CA LEU A 16 7.05 10.80 7.20
C LEU A 16 7.19 11.92 8.25
N PRO A 17 8.16 12.83 8.13
CA PRO A 17 8.31 13.93 9.06
C PRO A 17 7.14 14.92 9.00
N GLU A 18 6.62 15.31 10.17
CA GLU A 18 5.61 16.38 10.38
C GLU A 18 6.23 17.52 11.24
N SER A 19 5.44 18.52 11.63
CA SER A 19 5.88 19.58 12.53
C SER A 19 6.21 19.06 13.93
N ASP A 20 7.00 19.84 14.66
CA ASP A 20 7.29 19.64 16.09
C ASP A 20 7.89 18.26 16.43
N GLY A 21 8.66 17.69 15.50
CA GLY A 21 9.34 16.39 15.68
C GLY A 21 8.40 15.19 15.63
N ARG A 22 7.14 15.37 15.21
CA ARG A 22 6.18 14.29 15.03
C ARG A 22 6.42 13.57 13.70
N LEU A 23 6.00 12.31 13.65
CA LEU A 23 5.98 11.51 12.43
C LEU A 23 4.53 11.21 12.06
N LEU A 24 4.19 11.42 10.80
CA LEU A 24 2.91 11.05 10.20
C LEU A 24 3.02 9.61 9.68
N PRO A 25 2.26 8.65 10.22
CA PRO A 25 2.18 7.32 9.64
C PRO A 25 1.36 7.34 8.35
N CYS A 26 2.00 6.94 7.25
CA CYS A 26 1.40 6.82 5.94
C CYS A 26 1.39 5.35 5.50
N PRO A 27 0.28 4.81 4.96
CA PRO A 27 0.33 3.51 4.32
C PRO A 27 1.25 3.57 3.10
N GLY A 28 2.15 2.59 2.99
CA GLY A 28 3.20 2.55 1.99
C GLY A 28 3.52 1.15 1.49
N GLY A 29 4.64 1.04 0.78
CA GLY A 29 5.11 -0.18 0.11
C GLY A 29 4.82 -0.10 -1.38
N ALA A 30 5.85 -0.27 -2.21
CA ALA A 30 5.70 -0.12 -3.66
C ALA A 30 4.61 -1.04 -4.24
N PRO A 31 4.51 -2.32 -3.86
CA PRO A 31 3.46 -3.21 -4.34
C PRO A 31 2.06 -2.81 -3.81
N ALA A 32 1.94 -2.45 -2.54
CA ALA A 32 0.68 -1.95 -1.97
C ALA A 32 0.19 -0.68 -2.68
N ASN A 33 1.09 0.26 -2.93
CA ASN A 33 0.81 1.52 -3.64
C ASN A 33 0.34 1.28 -5.08
N VAL A 34 0.94 0.33 -5.80
CA VAL A 34 0.48 -0.07 -7.15
C VAL A 34 -0.93 -0.66 -7.11
N ALA A 35 -1.22 -1.56 -6.16
CA ALA A 35 -2.55 -2.15 -6.02
C ALA A 35 -3.62 -1.07 -5.77
N VAL A 36 -3.35 -0.12 -4.87
CA VAL A 36 -4.24 1.00 -4.55
C VAL A 36 -4.39 1.94 -5.76
N GLY A 37 -3.30 2.25 -6.46
CA GLY A 37 -3.33 3.10 -7.66
C GLY A 37 -4.25 2.54 -8.76
N ILE A 38 -4.13 1.23 -9.04
CA ILE A 38 -5.00 0.53 -10.01
C ILE A 38 -6.47 0.61 -9.57
N ALA A 39 -6.76 0.34 -8.30
CA ALA A 39 -8.13 0.38 -7.78
C ALA A 39 -8.75 1.78 -7.87
N ARG A 40 -7.97 2.83 -7.55
CA ARG A 40 -8.42 4.24 -7.65
C ARG A 40 -8.72 4.69 -9.08
N LEU A 41 -8.05 4.09 -10.07
CA LEU A 41 -8.29 4.36 -11.50
C LEU A 41 -9.41 3.50 -12.10
N GLY A 42 -10.17 2.75 -11.28
CA GLY A 42 -11.29 1.91 -11.73
C GLY A 42 -10.86 0.53 -12.24
N GLY A 43 -9.59 0.16 -12.10
CA GLY A 43 -9.10 -1.19 -12.38
C GLY A 43 -9.42 -2.17 -11.26
N THR A 44 -9.28 -3.47 -11.54
CA THR A 44 -9.42 -4.53 -10.52
C THR A 44 -8.03 -5.01 -10.12
N SER A 45 -7.67 -4.83 -8.85
CA SER A 45 -6.41 -5.32 -8.29
C SER A 45 -6.63 -6.21 -7.06
N GLY A 46 -5.61 -6.97 -6.67
CA GLY A 46 -5.57 -7.71 -5.42
C GLY A 46 -4.13 -7.85 -4.92
N PHE A 47 -3.95 -7.83 -3.62
CA PHE A 47 -2.63 -7.96 -2.99
C PHE A 47 -2.45 -9.36 -2.40
N ILE A 48 -1.25 -9.94 -2.55
CA ILE A 48 -0.85 -11.20 -1.94
C ILE A 48 0.51 -10.99 -1.28
N GLY A 49 0.57 -11.11 0.04
CA GLY A 49 1.80 -10.91 0.80
C GLY A 49 1.62 -11.33 2.25
N ARG A 50 2.60 -10.96 3.07
CA ARG A 50 2.57 -11.16 4.52
C ARG A 50 2.91 -9.84 5.19
N VAL A 51 2.16 -9.52 6.24
CA VAL A 51 2.45 -8.44 7.18
C VAL A 51 2.67 -9.03 8.57
N GLY A 52 3.18 -8.23 9.49
CA GLY A 52 3.21 -8.59 10.91
C GLY A 52 1.81 -8.75 11.48
N ASP A 53 1.70 -9.46 12.61
CA ASP A 53 0.47 -9.50 13.42
C ASP A 53 0.57 -8.43 14.51
N ASP A 54 0.75 -7.19 14.05
CA ASP A 54 1.04 -6.02 14.85
C ASP A 54 0.28 -4.78 14.31
N PRO A 55 0.02 -3.78 15.17
CA PRO A 55 -0.49 -2.47 14.75
C PRO A 55 0.46 -1.69 13.84
#